data_AF-A0A357TFV3-F1
#
_entry.id   AF-A0A357TFV3-F1
#
_cell.length_a   1.000
_cell.length_b   1.000
_cell.length_c   1.000
_cell.angle_alpha   90.00
_cell.angle_beta   90.00
_cell.angle_gamma   90.00
#
_symmetry.space_group_name_H-M   'P 1'
#
loop_
_entity.id
_entity.type
_entity.pdbx_description
1 polymer ?
#
loop_
_entity_poly.entity_id
_entity_poly.type
_entity_poly.pdbx_seq_one_letter_code
_entity_poly.pdbx_strand_id
1 'polypeptide(L)'
;LGQALGQAPVSFVRDIAPVLVKQCQGCHGPKKVKGGYRVDTFEHLLKPGKSDAPAIARGKPAESELFLRLTTGDADDLMPQDGDPLPPKQIELVKRWIVEGAKFDGTTETAVLAGLLQPVEHPPAPESYPSP
;
A
#
# COMPACT_ATOMS: atom_id res chain seq x y z
N LEU A 1 32.46 2.30 -18.73
CA LEU A 1 31.98 1.70 -17.45
C LEU A 1 31.12 2.75 -16.76
N GLY A 2 29.83 2.81 -17.10
CA GLY A 2 28.89 3.78 -16.54
C GLY A 2 28.36 3.30 -15.21
N GLN A 3 28.54 4.10 -14.16
CA GLN A 3 27.99 3.81 -12.85
C GLN A 3 26.46 3.90 -12.93
N ALA A 4 25.77 2.78 -12.69
CA ALA A 4 24.35 2.82 -12.37
C ALA A 4 24.23 3.49 -10.99
N LEU A 5 23.85 4.77 -10.98
CA LEU A 5 23.45 5.47 -9.77
C LEU A 5 22.21 4.74 -9.23
N GLY A 6 22.43 3.83 -8.29
CA GLY A 6 21.38 2.97 -7.74
C GLY A 6 20.24 3.81 -7.19
N GLN A 7 19.02 3.53 -7.66
CA GLN A 7 17.81 4.14 -7.13
C GLN A 7 17.73 3.86 -5.62
N ALA A 8 17.39 4.87 -4.81
CA ALA A 8 17.24 4.70 -3.37
C ALA A 8 16.22 3.58 -3.05
N PRO A 9 16.45 2.79 -1.97
CA PRO A 9 15.49 1.78 -1.52
C PRO A 9 14.08 2.37 -1.32
N VAL A 10 13.06 1.54 -1.55
CA VAL A 10 11.68 1.94 -1.28
C VAL A 10 11.47 2.06 0.22
N SER A 11 10.94 3.20 0.66
CA SER A 11 10.55 3.45 2.05
C SER A 11 9.11 3.00 2.26
N PHE A 12 8.84 2.20 3.29
CA PHE A 12 7.47 1.79 3.55
C PHE A 12 6.62 2.99 3.98
N VAL A 13 7.09 3.77 4.96
CA VAL A 13 6.32 4.90 5.50
C VAL A 13 6.09 6.00 4.46
N ARG A 14 7.10 6.33 3.65
CA ARG A 14 7.00 7.40 2.66
C ARG A 14 6.28 6.96 1.39
N ASP A 15 6.58 5.76 0.88
CA ASP A 15 6.20 5.37 -0.48
C ASP A 15 5.00 4.41 -0.52
N ILE A 16 4.88 3.49 0.45
CA ILE A 16 3.89 2.39 0.42
C ILE A 16 2.68 2.68 1.31
N ALA A 17 2.90 3.11 2.56
CA ALA A 17 1.84 3.38 3.52
C ALA A 17 0.78 4.38 3.01
N PRO A 18 1.12 5.47 2.30
CA PRO A 18 0.10 6.36 1.72
C PRO A 18 -0.80 5.66 0.69
N VAL A 19 -0.25 4.73 -0.11
CA VAL A 19 -1.01 3.95 -1.08
C VAL A 19 -2.00 3.04 -0.35
N LEU A 20 -1.54 2.32 0.68
CA LEU A 20 -2.39 1.41 1.46
C LEU A 20 -3.51 2.15 2.20
N VAL A 21 -3.19 3.29 2.83
CA VAL A 21 -4.17 4.12 3.53
C VAL A 21 -5.24 4.64 2.58
N LYS A 22 -4.82 5.15 1.41
CA LYS A 22 -5.74 5.76 0.45
C LYS A 22 -6.59 4.74 -0.31
N GLN A 23 -5.98 3.65 -0.78
CA GLN A 23 -6.61 2.74 -1.75
C GLN A 23 -7.18 1.46 -1.13
N CYS A 24 -6.71 1.06 0.06
CA CYS A 24 -6.99 -0.28 0.58
C CYS A 24 -7.77 -0.27 1.91
N GLN A 25 -7.48 0.68 2.81
CA GLN A 25 -8.05 0.67 4.17
C GLN A 25 -9.58 0.79 4.24
N GLY A 26 -10.24 1.34 3.22
CA GLY A 26 -11.71 1.43 3.19
C GLY A 26 -12.40 0.06 3.31
N CYS A 27 -11.82 -0.97 2.69
CA CYS A 27 -12.35 -2.35 2.71
C CYS A 27 -11.51 -3.36 3.49
N HIS A 28 -10.26 -3.02 3.81
CA HIS A 28 -9.30 -3.88 4.52
C HIS A 28 -8.76 -3.21 5.80
N GLY A 29 -9.59 -2.41 6.46
CA GLY A 29 -9.26 -1.67 7.68
C GLY A 29 -9.91 -2.24 8.93
N PRO A 30 -9.85 -1.53 10.08
CA PRO A 30 -10.45 -2.00 11.33
C PRO A 30 -11.97 -2.10 11.29
N LYS A 31 -12.64 -1.33 10.43
CA LYS A 31 -14.11 -1.31 10.31
C LYS A 31 -14.65 -2.38 9.34
N LYS A 32 -13.84 -2.81 8.37
CA LYS A 32 -14.24 -3.78 7.34
C LYS A 32 -13.01 -4.61 6.97
N VAL A 33 -13.16 -5.94 7.05
CA VAL A 33 -12.06 -6.91 6.89
C VAL A 33 -12.36 -7.85 5.72
N LYS A 34 -12.45 -7.29 4.52
CA LYS A 34 -12.79 -8.08 3.33
C LYS A 34 -11.67 -9.09 3.04
N GLY A 35 -12.07 -10.33 2.70
CA GLY A 35 -11.13 -11.42 2.48
C GLY A 35 -10.31 -11.84 3.71
N GLY A 36 -10.62 -11.35 4.92
CA GLY A 36 -9.82 -11.60 6.11
C GLY A 36 -8.53 -10.77 6.20
N TYR A 37 -8.30 -9.84 5.27
CA TYR A 37 -7.08 -9.03 5.24
C TYR A 37 -7.24 -7.69 5.96
N ARG A 38 -6.17 -7.33 6.68
CA ARG A 38 -6.00 -6.05 7.37
C ARG A 38 -4.75 -5.35 6.83
N VAL A 39 -4.86 -4.05 6.56
CA VAL A 39 -3.76 -3.21 6.02
C VAL A 39 -3.55 -1.93 6.83
N ASP A 40 -4.10 -1.88 8.04
CA ASP A 40 -4.06 -0.71 8.92
C ASP A 40 -2.83 -0.64 9.83
N THR A 41 -2.04 -1.71 9.90
CA THR A 41 -0.70 -1.74 10.51
C THR A 41 0.24 -2.54 9.61
N PHE A 42 1.55 -2.38 9.76
CA PHE A 42 2.51 -3.19 9.00
C PHE A 42 2.46 -4.67 9.42
N GLU A 43 2.32 -4.95 10.73
CA GLU A 43 2.20 -6.31 11.26
C GLU A 43 1.03 -7.07 10.60
N HIS A 44 -0.11 -6.41 10.35
CA HIS A 44 -1.25 -7.03 9.70
C HIS A 44 -0.98 -7.46 8.25
N LEU A 45 -0.09 -6.77 7.52
CA LEU A 45 0.27 -7.14 6.15
C LEU A 45 0.95 -8.51 6.08
N LEU A 46 1.56 -8.96 7.18
CA LEU A 46 2.27 -10.24 7.24
C LEU A 46 1.35 -11.40 7.63
N LYS A 47 0.09 -11.12 8.01
CA LYS A 47 -0.86 -12.13 8.47
C LYS A 47 -1.67 -12.72 7.31
N PRO A 48 -2.03 -14.01 7.38
CA PRO A 48 -2.88 -14.63 6.38
C PRO A 48 -4.32 -14.11 6.46
N GLY A 49 -4.98 -14.09 5.30
CA GLY A 49 -6.42 -13.89 5.18
C GLY A 49 -7.15 -15.21 4.94
N LYS A 50 -8.32 -15.14 4.29
CA LYS A 50 -9.13 -16.32 3.96
C LYS A 50 -8.53 -17.24 2.88
N SER A 51 -7.53 -16.78 2.13
CA SER A 51 -6.80 -17.63 1.18
C SER A 51 -5.64 -18.41 1.83
N ASP A 52 -5.46 -18.29 3.15
CA ASP A 52 -4.33 -18.81 3.92
C ASP A 52 -2.95 -18.24 3.54
N ALA A 53 -2.88 -17.36 2.54
CA ALA A 53 -1.67 -16.62 2.16
C ALA A 53 -1.60 -15.26 2.87
N PRO A 54 -0.40 -14.77 3.25
CA PRO A 54 -0.22 -13.44 3.79
C PRO A 54 -0.52 -12.36 2.74
N ALA A 55 -0.94 -11.18 3.17
CA ALA A 55 -1.08 -10.06 2.23
C ALA A 55 0.27 -9.74 1.56
N ILE A 56 1.36 -9.79 2.34
CA ILE A 56 2.74 -9.57 1.90
C ILE A 56 3.64 -10.70 2.41
N ALA A 57 4.27 -11.41 1.48
CA ALA A 57 5.38 -12.32 1.73
C ALA A 57 6.71 -11.62 1.42
N ARG A 58 7.57 -11.45 2.43
CA ARG A 58 8.85 -10.74 2.28
C ARG A 58 9.72 -11.36 1.17
N GLY A 59 10.16 -10.55 0.22
CA GLY A 59 11.00 -10.99 -0.90
C GLY A 59 10.26 -11.75 -2.01
N LYS A 60 8.95 -12.00 -1.85
CA LYS A 60 8.20 -12.94 -2.69
C LYS A 60 6.90 -12.32 -3.22
N PRO A 61 6.96 -11.49 -4.28
CA PRO A 61 5.76 -10.88 -4.85
C PRO A 61 4.73 -11.90 -5.32
N ALA A 62 5.16 -13.03 -5.90
CA ALA A 62 4.28 -14.09 -6.38
C ALA A 62 3.60 -14.90 -5.26
N GLU A 63 4.05 -14.76 -4.01
CA GLU A 63 3.43 -15.36 -2.82
C GLU A 63 2.71 -14.29 -1.96
N SER A 64 2.64 -13.05 -2.45
CA SER A 64 2.00 -11.93 -1.76
C SER A 64 0.61 -11.69 -2.32
N GLU A 65 -0.43 -12.04 -1.56
CA GLU A 65 -1.83 -11.91 -2.01
C GLU A 65 -2.12 -10.49 -2.50
N LEU A 66 -1.64 -9.47 -1.80
CA LEU A 66 -1.83 -8.07 -2.19
C LEU A 66 -1.32 -7.80 -3.61
N PHE A 67 -0.12 -8.27 -3.94
CA PHE A 67 0.46 -8.03 -5.27
C PHE A 67 -0.28 -8.79 -6.38
N LEU A 68 -0.71 -10.03 -6.10
CA LEU A 68 -1.51 -10.81 -7.03
C LEU A 68 -2.84 -10.11 -7.34
N ARG A 69 -3.52 -9.56 -6.33
CA ARG A 69 -4.78 -8.81 -6.50
C ARG A 69 -4.62 -7.49 -7.24
N LEU A 70 -3.43 -6.88 -7.23
CA LEU A 70 -3.14 -5.68 -8.02
C LEU A 70 -2.84 -5.96 -9.49
N THR A 71 -2.50 -7.21 -9.84
CA THR A 71 -1.96 -7.57 -11.17
C THR A 71 -2.76 -8.65 -11.89
N THR A 72 -3.81 -9.19 -11.25
CA THR A 72 -4.69 -10.17 -11.86
C THR A 72 -5.40 -9.61 -13.10
N GLY A 73 -5.66 -10.48 -14.07
CA GLY A 73 -6.50 -10.16 -15.23
C GLY A 73 -8.00 -10.40 -14.98
N ASP A 74 -8.35 -10.98 -13.82
CA ASP A 74 -9.73 -11.21 -13.42
C ASP A 74 -10.31 -9.96 -12.74
N ALA A 75 -11.34 -9.38 -13.35
CA ALA A 75 -11.97 -8.14 -12.88
C ALA A 75 -12.71 -8.31 -11.53
N ASP A 76 -13.20 -9.51 -11.21
CA ASP A 76 -13.88 -9.77 -9.94
C ASP A 76 -12.91 -9.86 -8.76
N ASP A 77 -11.64 -10.12 -9.07
CA ASP A 77 -10.56 -10.33 -8.12
C ASP A 77 -9.55 -9.17 -8.10
N LEU A 78 -9.63 -8.24 -9.05
CA LEU A 78 -8.79 -7.06 -9.15
C LEU A 78 -9.09 -6.09 -8.00
N MET A 79 -8.04 -5.56 -7.38
CA MET A 79 -8.15 -4.54 -6.34
C MET A 79 -7.53 -3.22 -6.79
N PRO A 80 -8.14 -2.07 -6.41
CA PRO A 80 -9.35 -1.92 -5.59
C PRO A 80 -10.62 -2.29 -6.36
N GLN A 81 -11.58 -2.96 -5.71
CA GLN A 81 -12.81 -3.40 -6.39
C GLN A 81 -13.84 -2.28 -6.62
N ASP A 82 -13.92 -1.32 -5.70
CA ASP A 82 -14.87 -0.19 -5.74
C ASP A 82 -14.15 1.13 -6.12
N GLY A 83 -13.05 1.06 -6.87
CA GLY A 83 -12.25 2.23 -7.23
C GLY A 83 -11.38 1.99 -8.46
N ASP A 84 -10.66 3.03 -8.88
CA ASP A 84 -9.76 2.90 -10.03
C ASP A 84 -8.61 1.94 -9.74
N PRO A 85 -8.20 1.11 -10.71
CA PRO A 85 -6.98 0.33 -10.60
C PRO A 85 -5.77 1.21 -10.25
N LEU A 86 -4.85 0.66 -9.47
CA LEU A 86 -3.64 1.39 -9.14
C LEU A 86 -2.86 1.75 -10.41
N PRO A 87 -2.31 2.97 -10.51
CA PRO A 87 -1.43 3.33 -11.61
C PRO A 87 -0.24 2.37 -11.69
N PRO A 88 0.24 2.02 -12.90
CA PRO A 88 1.35 1.06 -13.07
C PRO A 88 2.60 1.41 -12.25
N LYS A 89 2.88 2.70 -12.06
CA LYS A 89 4.00 3.17 -11.22
C LYS A 89 3.86 2.79 -9.75
N GLN A 90 2.64 2.81 -9.20
CA GLN A 90 2.38 2.40 -7.81
C GLN A 90 2.47 0.87 -7.67
N ILE A 91 1.99 0.12 -8.66
CA ILE A 91 2.12 -1.34 -8.69
C ILE A 91 3.61 -1.74 -8.71
N GLU A 92 4.42 -1.08 -9.56
CA GLU A 92 5.86 -1.35 -9.62
C GLU A 92 6.58 -0.96 -8.32
N LEU A 93 6.14 0.12 -7.66
CA LEU A 93 6.66 0.53 -6.36
C LEU A 93 6.40 -0.53 -5.28
N VAL A 94 5.18 -1.07 -5.22
CA VAL A 94 4.80 -2.17 -4.32
C VAL A 94 5.63 -3.41 -4.63
N LYS A 95 5.76 -3.78 -5.91
CA LYS A 95 6.57 -4.92 -6.34
C LYS A 95 8.02 -4.78 -5.88
N ARG A 96 8.63 -3.64 -6.16
CA ARG A 96 10.03 -3.37 -5.82
C ARG A 96 10.26 -3.43 -4.32
N TRP A 97 9.37 -2.82 -3.54
CA TRP A 97 9.42 -2.90 -2.08
C TRP A 97 9.34 -4.34 -1.56
N ILE A 98 8.45 -5.18 -2.12
CA ILE A 98 8.37 -6.59 -1.74
C ILE A 98 9.67 -7.32 -2.08
N VAL A 99 10.20 -7.13 -3.29
CA VAL A 99 11.49 -7.71 -3.73
C VAL A 99 12.65 -7.29 -2.83
N GLU A 100 12.67 -6.04 -2.37
CA GLU A 100 13.65 -5.51 -1.42
C GLU A 100 13.49 -6.05 0.01
N GLY A 101 12.53 -6.96 0.23
CA GLY A 101 12.29 -7.66 1.50
C GLY A 101 11.10 -7.13 2.30
N ALA A 102 10.27 -6.26 1.70
CA ALA A 102 9.15 -5.57 2.35
C ALA A 102 9.55 -4.97 3.71
N LYS A 103 10.66 -4.21 3.72
CA LYS A 103 11.22 -3.63 4.94
C LYS A 103 10.29 -2.57 5.52
N PHE A 104 10.16 -2.57 6.84
CA PHE A 104 9.50 -1.53 7.60
C PHE A 104 10.54 -0.52 8.11
N ASP A 105 10.28 0.76 7.90
CA ASP A 105 11.14 1.88 8.30
C ASP A 105 10.40 2.90 9.20
N GLY A 106 9.28 2.49 9.80
CA GLY A 106 8.56 3.29 10.78
C GLY A 106 8.99 3.02 12.22
N THR A 107 8.27 3.61 13.17
CA THR A 107 8.58 3.54 14.60
C THR A 107 8.25 2.17 15.22
N THR A 108 7.05 1.64 14.96
CA THR A 108 6.63 0.31 15.41
C THR A 108 5.68 -0.34 14.40
N GLU A 109 5.84 -1.63 14.14
CA GLU A 109 5.04 -2.38 13.16
C GLU A 109 3.56 -2.46 13.51
N THR A 110 3.22 -2.27 14.80
CA THR A 110 1.85 -2.27 15.32
C THR A 110 1.19 -0.88 15.32
N ALA A 111 1.91 0.18 14.94
CA ALA A 111 1.32 1.51 14.81
C ALA A 111 0.31 1.53 13.68
N VAL A 112 -0.79 2.27 13.89
CA VAL A 112 -1.77 2.53 12.84
C VAL A 112 -1.10 3.35 11.75
N LEU A 113 -1.17 2.88 10.50
CA LEU A 113 -0.45 3.49 9.37
C LEU A 113 -0.79 4.97 9.19
N ALA A 114 -2.05 5.37 9.40
CA ALA A 114 -2.47 6.76 9.30
C ALA A 114 -1.69 7.69 10.26
N GLY A 115 -1.26 7.18 11.42
CA GLY A 115 -0.43 7.92 12.37
C GLY A 115 1.06 7.96 12.03
N LEU A 116 1.51 7.15 11.05
CA LEU A 116 2.88 7.18 10.52
C LEU A 116 3.03 8.18 9.38
N LEU A 117 1.92 8.59 8.75
CA LEU A 117 1.93 9.53 7.65
C LEU A 117 2.05 10.96 8.20
N GLN A 118 2.96 11.75 7.63
CA GLN A 118 2.96 13.19 7.89
C GLN A 118 1.65 13.80 7.38
N PRO A 119 1.05 14.78 8.09
CA PRO A 119 -0.07 15.54 7.56
C PRO A 119 0.34 16.11 6.19
N VAL A 120 -0.48 15.86 5.17
CA VAL A 120 -0.31 16.58 3.91
C VAL A 120 -0.53 18.05 4.24
N GLU A 121 0.50 18.88 4.05
CA GLU A 121 0.31 20.33 4.13
C GLU A 121 -0.66 20.72 3.02
N HIS A 122 -1.89 21.04 3.41
CA HIS A 122 -2.84 21.63 2.49
C HIS A 122 -2.50 23.12 2.37
N PRO A 123 -2.37 23.67 1.14
CA PRO A 123 -2.34 25.12 1.00
C PRO A 123 -3.60 25.70 1.66
N PRO A 124 -3.52 26.90 2.27
CA PRO A 124 -4.69 27.53 2.86
C PRO A 124 -5.80 27.63 1.80
N ALA A 125 -7.05 27.47 2.24
CA ALA A 125 -8.19 27.70 1.38
C ALA A 125 -8.06 29.09 0.71
N PRO A 126 -8.40 29.25 -0.58
CA PRO A 126 -8.34 30.55 -1.22
C PRO A 126 -9.22 31.54 -0.46
N GLU A 127 -8.75 32.79 -0.32
CA GLU A 127 -9.47 33.86 0.41
C GLU A 127 -10.86 34.15 -0.17
N SER A 128 -11.08 33.82 -1.44
CA SER A 128 -12.41 33.83 -2.05
C SER A 128 -12.56 32.69 -3.07
N TYR A 129 -13.75 32.10 -3.10
CA TYR A 129 -14.19 31.27 -4.21
C TYR A 129 -14.99 32.16 -5.17
N PRO A 130 -14.73 32.10 -6.50
CA PRO A 130 -15.62 32.76 -7.45
C PRO A 130 -17.01 32.12 -7.34
N SER A 131 -18.01 32.93 -6.98
CA SER A 131 -19.42 32.53 -7.04
C SER A 131 -19.83 32.33 -8.51
N PRO A 132 -20.62 31.28 -8.83
CA PRO A 132 -21.17 31.06 -10.18
C PRO A 132 -22.01 32.23 -10.71
#